data_AF-A0A1F6GRV5-F1
#
_entry.id   AF-A0A1F6GRV5-F1
#
_cell.length_a   1.000
_cell.length_b   1.000
_cell.length_c   1.000
_cell.angle_alpha   90.00
_cell.angle_beta   90.00
_cell.angle_gamma   90.00
#
_symmetry.space_group_name_H-M   'P 1'
#
loop_
_entity.id
_entity.type
_entity.pdbx_description
1 polymer ?
#
loop_
_entity_poly.entity_id
_entity_poly.type
_entity_poly.pdbx_seq_one_letter_code
_entity_poly.pdbx_strand_id
1 'polypeptide(L)'
;MVVGAYHEDGLQNTATNAGAACVLNRSGTTWFQGAYLKASNAEANDTFGYRVGISSTTIVLGANMESSIQTTINNGSTAQTDNGSTHSGAASIYTGL
;
A
#
# COMPACT_ATOMS: atom_id res chain seq x y z
N MET A 1 -3.00 14.50 -3.74
CA MET A 1 -2.91 14.20 -2.28
C MET A 1 -2.94 12.69 -2.13
N VAL A 2 -2.23 12.13 -1.16
CA VAL A 2 -2.30 10.70 -0.84
C VAL A 2 -2.64 10.56 0.64
N VAL A 3 -3.59 9.68 0.94
CA VAL A 3 -4.04 9.40 2.31
C VAL A 3 -3.91 7.91 2.58
N GLY A 4 -3.12 7.56 3.59
CA GLY A 4 -3.01 6.19 4.08
C GLY A 4 -4.22 5.82 4.95
N ALA A 5 -4.74 4.61 4.76
CA ALA A 5 -5.84 4.02 5.49
C ALA A 5 -5.41 2.63 5.98
N TYR A 6 -4.50 2.60 6.96
CA TYR A 6 -3.76 1.39 7.34
C TYR A 6 -4.58 0.30 8.05
N HIS A 7 -5.84 0.56 8.40
CA HIS A 7 -6.80 -0.44 8.90
C HIS A 7 -7.99 -0.64 7.93
N GLU A 8 -7.79 -0.38 6.65
CA GLU A 8 -8.83 -0.54 5.64
C GLU A 8 -8.88 -1.99 5.11
N ASP A 9 -10.11 -2.52 4.98
CA ASP A 9 -10.41 -3.94 4.77
C ASP A 9 -11.14 -4.28 3.43
N GLY A 10 -11.39 -3.32 2.52
CA GLY A 10 -12.06 -3.51 1.20
C GLY A 10 -11.09 -3.32 0.01
N LEU A 11 -11.45 -3.37 -1.29
CA LEU A 11 -12.48 -4.11 -2.03
C LEU A 11 -11.90 -5.33 -2.79
N GLN A 12 -10.62 -5.71 -2.60
CA GLN A 12 -10.03 -6.93 -3.21
C GLN A 12 -9.09 -7.72 -2.28
N ASN A 13 -9.14 -7.51 -0.96
CA ASN A 13 -8.61 -8.48 0.01
C ASN A 13 -9.31 -8.33 1.36
N THR A 14 -10.04 -9.37 1.79
CA THR A 14 -10.84 -9.43 3.03
C THR A 14 -10.00 -9.56 4.30
N ALA A 15 -8.71 -9.26 4.20
CA ALA A 15 -7.75 -9.40 5.28
C ALA A 15 -7.91 -8.22 6.25
N THR A 16 -8.31 -8.52 7.48
CA THR A 16 -8.51 -7.54 8.54
C THR A 16 -7.23 -6.73 8.76
N ASN A 17 -7.35 -5.41 8.80
CA ASN A 17 -6.26 -4.46 8.99
C ASN A 17 -5.13 -4.58 7.94
N ALA A 18 -5.42 -5.07 6.73
CA ALA A 18 -4.41 -5.14 5.68
C ALA A 18 -3.99 -3.75 5.20
N GLY A 19 -4.89 -2.77 5.26
CA GLY A 19 -4.61 -1.37 4.96
C GLY A 19 -4.62 -1.03 3.47
N ALA A 20 -4.72 0.25 3.16
CA ALA A 20 -4.81 0.79 1.81
C ALA A 20 -4.25 2.23 1.74
N ALA A 21 -4.21 2.80 0.54
CA ALA A 21 -4.07 4.25 0.37
C ALA A 21 -4.92 4.78 -0.78
N CYS A 22 -5.45 5.98 -0.61
CA CYS A 22 -6.22 6.67 -1.65
C CYS A 22 -5.40 7.81 -2.24
N VAL A 23 -5.34 7.87 -3.57
CA VAL A 23 -4.82 9.03 -4.30
C VAL A 23 -5.98 9.91 -4.70
N LEU A 24 -5.93 11.17 -4.27
CA LEU A 24 -6.95 12.18 -4.50
C LEU A 24 -6.41 13.27 -5.41
N ASN A 25 -7.16 13.50 -6.49
CA ASN A 25 -6.91 14.53 -7.49
C ASN A 25 -7.83 15.72 -7.23
N ARG A 26 -7.37 16.93 -7.57
CA ARG A 26 -8.13 18.16 -7.36
C ARG A 26 -8.39 18.85 -8.68
N SER A 27 -9.66 19.17 -8.95
CA SER A 27 -10.08 20.03 -10.05
C SER A 27 -10.85 21.22 -9.47
N GLY A 28 -10.26 22.42 -9.56
CA GLY A 28 -10.78 23.61 -8.89
C GLY A 28 -10.83 23.43 -7.36
N THR A 29 -12.05 23.42 -6.80
CA THR A 29 -12.31 23.17 -5.38
C THR A 29 -12.74 21.74 -5.05
N THR A 30 -12.93 20.90 -6.08
CA THR A 30 -13.45 19.55 -5.92
C THR A 30 -12.31 18.55 -5.86
N TRP A 31 -12.34 17.69 -4.83
CA TRP A 31 -11.48 16.51 -4.73
C TRP A 31 -12.22 15.29 -5.26
N PHE A 32 -11.53 14.45 -6.02
CA PHE A 32 -12.04 13.17 -6.49
C PHE A 32 -10.97 12.09 -6.37
N GLN A 33 -11.39 10.84 -6.21
CA GLN A 33 -10.48 9.70 -6.13
C GLN A 33 -9.91 9.41 -7.52
N GLY A 34 -8.59 9.51 -7.64
CA GLY A 34 -7.84 9.14 -8.85
C GLY A 34 -7.43 7.68 -8.84
N ALA A 35 -6.95 7.19 -7.70
CA ALA A 35 -6.54 5.81 -7.55
C ALA A 35 -6.82 5.26 -6.14
N TYR A 36 -6.95 3.95 -6.07
CA TYR A 36 -7.00 3.17 -4.84
C TYR A 36 -5.84 2.18 -4.87
N LEU A 37 -4.98 2.23 -3.86
CA LEU A 37 -3.74 1.46 -3.79
C LEU A 37 -3.85 0.42 -2.68
N LYS A 38 -3.57 -0.84 -3.02
CA LYS A 38 -3.53 -1.98 -2.11
C LYS A 38 -2.21 -2.73 -2.33
N ALA A 39 -1.66 -3.33 -1.27
CA ALA A 39 -0.54 -4.26 -1.42
C ALA A 39 -1.00 -5.48 -2.23
N SER A 40 -0.13 -5.97 -3.12
CA SER A 40 -0.40 -7.17 -3.93
C SER A 40 -0.39 -8.47 -3.12
N ASN A 41 0.26 -8.47 -1.96
CA ASN A 41 0.25 -9.55 -0.96
C ASN A 41 -0.40 -9.08 0.34
N ALA A 42 -1.48 -8.29 0.26
CA ALA A 42 -2.16 -7.77 1.45
C ALA A 42 -2.66 -8.90 2.36
N GLU A 43 -2.09 -9.04 3.55
CA GLU A 43 -2.48 -10.01 4.57
C GLU A 43 -2.91 -9.33 5.87
N ALA A 44 -3.45 -10.14 6.79
CA ALA A 44 -4.09 -9.61 7.98
C ALA A 44 -3.06 -8.91 8.87
N ASN A 45 -3.37 -7.67 9.24
CA ASN A 45 -2.55 -6.79 10.06
C ASN A 45 -1.26 -6.27 9.40
N ASP A 46 -1.07 -6.38 8.08
CA ASP A 46 0.12 -5.83 7.41
C ASP A 46 0.23 -4.31 7.47
N THR A 47 -0.90 -3.62 7.73
CA THR A 47 -0.99 -2.16 7.91
C THR A 47 -0.45 -1.34 6.73
N PHE A 48 -0.72 -1.76 5.49
CA PHE A 48 -0.31 -1.04 4.30
C PHE A 48 -0.85 0.40 4.28
N GLY A 49 0.02 1.36 3.96
CA GLY A 49 -0.30 2.79 4.02
C GLY A 49 -0.09 3.41 5.41
N TYR A 50 0.54 2.70 6.36
CA TYR A 50 0.91 3.23 7.68
C TYR A 50 1.90 4.41 7.59
N ARG A 51 2.72 4.44 6.53
CA ARG A 51 3.57 5.57 6.15
C ARG A 51 3.36 5.91 4.69
N VAL A 52 3.37 7.20 4.38
CA VAL A 52 3.22 7.74 3.03
C VAL A 52 4.34 8.74 2.77
N GLY A 53 5.12 8.49 1.73
CA GLY A 53 6.09 9.43 1.16
C GLY A 53 5.67 9.83 -0.25
N ILE A 54 5.81 11.10 -0.61
CA ILE A 54 5.47 11.60 -1.95
C ILE A 54 6.61 12.49 -2.42
N SER A 55 7.09 12.25 -3.64
CA SER A 55 8.04 13.13 -4.32
C SER A 55 7.72 13.16 -5.80
N SER A 56 7.35 14.33 -6.32
CA SER A 56 6.90 14.51 -7.71
C SER A 56 5.79 13.51 -8.08
N THR A 57 6.03 12.63 -9.05
CA THR A 57 5.10 11.56 -9.49
C THR A 57 5.31 10.22 -8.79
N THR A 58 6.16 10.18 -7.76
CA THR A 58 6.48 8.96 -7.01
C THR A 58 5.79 8.97 -5.66
N ILE A 59 5.11 7.87 -5.35
CA ILE A 59 4.47 7.60 -4.07
C ILE A 59 5.14 6.37 -3.47
N VAL A 60 5.48 6.44 -2.18
CA VAL A 60 5.99 5.33 -1.38
C VAL A 60 5.02 5.05 -0.25
N LEU A 61 4.59 3.80 -0.11
CA LEU A 61 3.68 3.34 0.93
C LEU A 61 4.38 2.27 1.77
N GLY A 62 4.40 2.46 3.09
CA GLY A 62 4.95 1.48 4.03
C GLY A 62 3.87 0.57 4.62
N ALA A 63 4.26 -0.67 4.89
CA ALA A 63 3.49 -1.68 5.62
C ALA A 63 4.41 -2.26 6.70
N ASN A 64 4.37 -1.72 7.92
CA ASN A 64 5.40 -2.03 8.93
C ASN A 64 5.21 -3.40 9.61
N MET A 65 4.07 -4.04 9.38
CA MET A 65 3.70 -5.32 9.96
C MET A 65 3.73 -6.46 8.93
N GLU A 66 4.00 -6.13 7.67
CA GLU A 66 4.18 -7.10 6.60
C GLU A 66 5.30 -8.09 6.97
N SER A 67 5.10 -9.36 6.65
CA SER A 67 5.93 -10.46 7.17
C SER A 67 6.60 -11.33 6.11
N SER A 68 6.70 -10.84 4.87
CA SER A 68 7.30 -11.62 3.79
C SER A 68 8.80 -11.84 3.99
N ILE A 69 9.30 -12.95 3.44
CA ILE A 69 10.74 -13.21 3.26
C ILE A 69 11.30 -12.56 1.98
N GLN A 70 10.57 -11.62 1.36
CA GLN A 70 10.96 -11.00 0.10
C GLN A 70 12.20 -10.10 0.31
N THR A 71 13.34 -10.52 -0.25
CA THR A 71 14.62 -9.79 -0.15
C THR A 71 14.99 -9.01 -1.42
N THR A 72 14.18 -9.12 -2.48
CA THR A 72 14.42 -8.47 -3.78
C THR A 72 13.24 -7.60 -4.19
N ILE A 73 13.50 -6.54 -4.95
CA ILE A 73 12.46 -5.66 -5.50
C ILE A 73 11.56 -6.46 -6.46
N ASN A 74 10.25 -6.38 -6.24
CA ASN A 74 9.24 -6.88 -7.17
C ASN A 74 8.71 -5.75 -8.05
N ASN A 75 8.71 -5.92 -9.36
CA ASN A 75 8.07 -5.00 -10.27
C ASN A 75 6.78 -5.65 -10.79
N GLY A 76 5.62 -5.19 -10.30
CA GLY A 76 4.31 -5.68 -10.72
C GLY A 76 3.46 -6.18 -9.56
N SER A 77 2.44 -6.98 -9.87
CA SER A 77 1.43 -7.47 -8.92
C SER A 77 1.73 -8.86 -8.33
N THR A 78 2.85 -9.47 -8.68
CA THR A 78 3.21 -10.84 -8.24
C THR A 78 4.02 -10.82 -6.96
N ALA A 79 3.44 -10.37 -5.85
CA ALA A 79 4.15 -10.38 -4.56
C ALA A 79 4.28 -11.78 -3.96
N GLN A 80 5.33 -11.98 -3.17
CA GLN A 80 5.56 -13.21 -2.43
C GLN A 80 4.55 -13.35 -1.29
N THR A 81 4.08 -14.58 -0.99
CA THR A 81 3.05 -14.85 0.04
C THR A 81 3.53 -15.69 1.24
N ASP A 82 4.82 -16.02 1.31
CA ASP A 82 5.46 -16.66 2.47
C ASP A 82 5.74 -15.67 3.62
N ASN A 83 5.06 -15.84 4.76
CA ASN A 83 5.19 -15.00 5.95
C ASN A 83 6.17 -15.52 7.02
N GLY A 84 7.24 -16.21 6.59
CA GLY A 84 8.25 -16.75 7.50
C GLY A 84 9.08 -15.72 8.28
N SER A 85 8.98 -14.42 7.97
CA SER A 85 9.76 -13.34 8.60
C SER A 85 8.84 -12.38 9.36
N THR A 86 8.57 -12.66 10.63
CA THR A 86 7.60 -11.88 11.42
C THR A 86 7.92 -10.38 11.47
N HIS A 87 7.01 -9.56 10.92
CA HIS A 87 7.07 -8.09 10.90
C HIS A 87 8.37 -7.52 10.30
N SER A 88 8.92 -8.15 9.25
CA SER A 88 10.05 -7.59 8.49
C SER A 88 9.75 -6.22 7.91
N GLY A 89 8.47 -5.97 7.62
CA GLY A 89 7.95 -4.77 7.00
C GLY A 89 8.27 -4.70 5.51
N ALA A 90 7.48 -3.92 4.80
CA ALA A 90 7.62 -3.71 3.36
C ALA A 90 7.40 -2.24 2.97
N ALA A 91 7.92 -1.88 1.79
CA ALA A 91 7.63 -0.62 1.12
C ALA A 91 7.24 -0.89 -0.33
N SER A 92 6.16 -0.24 -0.80
CA SER A 92 5.71 -0.28 -2.18
C SER A 92 5.89 1.08 -2.83
N ILE A 93 6.37 1.10 -4.07
CA ILE A 93 6.64 2.30 -4.85
C ILE A 93 5.69 2.34 -6.04
N TYR A 94 5.02 3.48 -6.23
CA TYR A 94 4.14 3.74 -7.36
C TYR A 94 4.62 4.97 -8.09
N THR A 95 4.65 4.91 -9.42
CA THR A 95 5.10 6.01 -10.29
C THR A 95 4.11 6.23 -11.43
N GLY A 96 3.90 7.48 -11.83
CA GLY A 96 3.10 7.81 -13.03
C GLY A 96 1.58 7.63 -12.86
N LEU A 97 1.10 7.78 -11.62
CA LEU A 97 -0.33 7.82 -11.28
C LEU A 97 -0.98 9.16 -11.61
#